data_AF-S7NUN6-F1
#
_entry.id   AF-S7NUN6-F1
#
_cell.length_a   1.000
_cell.length_b   1.000
_cell.length_c   1.000
_cell.angle_alpha   90.00
_cell.angle_beta   90.00
_cell.angle_gamma   90.00
#
_symmetry.space_group_name_H-M   'P 1'
#
loop_
_entity.id
_entity.type
_entity.pdbx_description
1 polymer ?
#
loop_
_entity_poly.entity_id
_entity_poly.type
_entity_poly.pdbx_seq_one_letter_code
_entity_poly.pdbx_strand_id
1 'polypeptide(L)'
;MTQPWCKELNTFIHENNSTINSICSNRSIPCKDGRMNCHEGEVRITECRNIGKTMPPCSYKATASTRNVTIACDENHKGALVPVHFDR
;
A
#
# COMPACT_ATOMS: atom_id res chain seq x y z
N MET A 1 4.16 5.25 -12.32
CA MET A 1 5.10 5.27 -11.19
C MET A 1 6.27 6.20 -11.44
N THR A 2 6.95 6.06 -12.58
CA THR A 2 8.07 6.92 -12.98
C THR A 2 7.77 7.75 -14.22
N GLN A 3 6.71 7.43 -14.97
CA GLN A 3 6.31 8.17 -16.17
C GLN A 3 4.81 8.53 -16.13
N PRO A 4 4.41 9.66 -16.75
CA PRO A 4 5.31 10.71 -17.26
C PRO A 4 5.98 11.51 -16.13
N TRP A 5 5.44 11.43 -14.91
CA TRP A 5 6.00 12.03 -13.70
C TRP A 5 6.53 10.98 -12.72
N CYS A 6 7.51 11.38 -11.91
CA CYS A 6 8.02 10.61 -10.78
C CYS A 6 7.04 10.73 -9.60
N LYS A 7 6.46 9.60 -9.15
CA LYS A 7 5.63 9.58 -7.95
C LYS A 7 6.47 9.99 -6.75
N GLU A 8 5.96 10.88 -5.90
CA GLU A 8 6.72 11.38 -4.76
C GLU A 8 7.05 10.28 -3.73
N LEU A 9 6.09 9.37 -3.49
CA LEU A 9 6.20 8.33 -2.48
C LEU A 9 5.62 7.01 -2.98
N ASN A 10 6.33 5.91 -2.77
CA ASN A 10 5.80 4.57 -2.99
C ASN A 10 6.23 3.60 -1.89
N THR A 11 5.34 2.69 -1.52
CA THR A 11 5.64 1.63 -0.56
C THR A 11 5.57 0.28 -1.27
N PHE A 12 6.58 -0.56 -1.07
CA PHE A 12 6.57 -1.97 -1.45
C PHE A 12 6.40 -2.81 -0.20
N ILE A 13 5.43 -3.74 -0.22
CA ILE A 13 5.21 -4.70 0.86
C ILE A 13 5.98 -5.98 0.52
N HIS A 14 6.79 -6.48 1.45
CA HIS A 14 7.62 -7.68 1.30
C HIS A 14 6.97 -8.90 1.95
N GLU A 15 5.73 -9.17 1.55
CA GLU A 15 4.95 -10.30 2.01
C GLU A 15 4.35 -11.03 0.80
N ASN A 16 3.97 -12.30 0.99
CA ASN A 16 3.26 -13.03 -0.06
C ASN A 16 1.79 -12.58 -0.16
N ASN A 17 1.14 -12.88 -1.29
CA ASN A 17 -0.26 -12.48 -1.51
C ASN A 17 -1.22 -13.05 -0.45
N SER A 18 -0.98 -14.25 0.09
CA SER A 18 -1.84 -14.83 1.12
C SER A 18 -1.79 -14.01 2.41
N THR A 19 -0.60 -13.59 2.84
CA THR A 19 -0.41 -12.72 4.00
C THR A 19 -1.09 -11.39 3.79
N ILE A 20 -0.92 -10.74 2.62
CA ILE A 20 -1.57 -9.46 2.33
C ILE A 20 -3.09 -9.61 2.30
N ASN A 21 -3.62 -10.66 1.66
CA ASN A 21 -5.06 -10.94 1.63
C ASN A 21 -5.63 -11.21 3.03
N SER A 22 -4.85 -11.83 3.93
CA SER A 22 -5.30 -12.11 5.29
C SER A 22 -5.59 -10.83 6.09
N ILE A 23 -4.93 -9.72 5.75
CA ILE A 23 -5.18 -8.41 6.38
C ILE A 23 -6.64 -7.97 6.13
N CYS A 24 -7.22 -8.29 4.97
CA CYS A 24 -8.62 -7.99 4.67
C CYS A 24 -9.63 -8.71 5.59
N SER A 25 -9.19 -9.73 6.34
CA SER A 25 -10.01 -10.42 7.34
C SER A 25 -9.94 -9.78 8.73
N ASN A 26 -9.07 -8.78 8.93
CA ASN A 26 -9.00 -8.03 10.18
C ASN A 26 -10.22 -7.11 10.35
N ARG A 27 -10.38 -6.55 11.54
CA ARG A 27 -11.45 -5.60 11.83
C ARG A 27 -11.46 -4.44 10.81
N SER A 28 -12.62 -4.16 10.23
CA SER A 28 -12.84 -2.98 9.39
C SER A 28 -12.69 -1.69 10.21
N ILE A 29 -11.97 -0.73 9.63
CA ILE A 29 -11.72 0.61 10.14
C ILE A 29 -11.97 1.65 9.03
N PRO A 30 -12.18 2.93 9.38
CA PRO A 30 -12.29 3.99 8.39
C PRO A 30 -10.95 4.23 7.66
N CYS A 31 -11.01 4.34 6.33
CA CYS A 31 -9.92 4.84 5.47
C CYS A 31 -9.75 6.36 5.61
N LYS A 32 -8.70 6.93 5.00
CA LYS A 32 -8.52 8.40 4.95
C LYS A 32 -9.67 9.14 4.28
N ASP A 33 -10.33 8.50 3.32
CA ASP A 33 -11.50 9.06 2.62
C ASP A 33 -12.84 8.80 3.36
N GLY A 34 -12.80 8.15 4.52
CA GLY A 34 -13.95 7.85 5.36
C GLY A 34 -14.69 6.56 5.02
N ARG A 35 -14.29 5.82 3.98
CA ARG A 35 -14.89 4.50 3.68
C ARG A 35 -14.56 3.49 4.77
N MET A 36 -15.53 2.64 5.11
CA MET A 36 -15.39 1.59 6.15
C MET A 36 -14.92 0.26 5.56
N ASN A 37 -13.93 0.27 4.67
CA ASN A 37 -13.38 -0.93 4.03
C ASN A 37 -11.84 -1.03 4.18
N CYS A 38 -11.26 -0.30 5.13
CA CYS A 38 -9.84 -0.38 5.45
C CYS A 38 -9.55 -1.37 6.57
N HIS A 39 -8.37 -1.96 6.53
CA HIS A 39 -7.89 -2.94 7.49
C HIS A 39 -6.41 -2.71 7.79
N GLU A 40 -6.00 -2.88 9.05
CA GLU A 40 -4.59 -2.72 9.46
C GLU A 40 -3.90 -4.08 9.63
N GLY A 41 -2.62 -4.14 9.28
CA GLY A 41 -1.77 -5.29 9.53
C GLY A 41 -0.29 -4.93 9.54
N GLU A 42 0.50 -5.62 10.35
CA GLU A 42 1.95 -5.42 10.43
C GLU A 42 2.65 -6.21 9.31
N VAL A 43 3.46 -5.51 8.51
CA VAL A 43 4.20 -6.11 7.40
C VAL A 43 5.57 -5.48 7.24
N ARG A 44 6.48 -6.21 6.59
CA ARG A 44 7.77 -5.66 6.15
C ARG A 44 7.56 -4.81 4.90
N ILE A 45 8.17 -3.63 4.87
CA ILE A 45 8.06 -2.70 3.75
C ILE A 45 9.38 -2.08 3.33
N THR A 46 9.42 -1.58 2.10
CA THR A 46 10.35 -0.54 1.65
C THR A 46 9.57 0.68 1.18
N GLU A 47 9.77 1.81 1.85
CA GLU A 47 9.28 3.12 1.40
C GLU A 47 10.34 3.78 0.51
N CYS A 48 9.94 4.18 -0.70
CA CYS A 48 10.75 4.87 -1.70
C CYS A 48 10.26 6.30 -1.84
N ARG A 49 11.05 7.27 -1.37
CA ARG A 49 10.77 8.69 -1.48
C ARG A 49 11.59 9.32 -2.61
N ASN A 50 10.95 10.04 -3.52
CA ASN A 50 11.64 10.76 -4.59
C ASN A 50 12.54 11.84 -3.96
N ILE A 51 13.80 11.88 -4.37
CA ILE A 51 14.80 12.88 -3.97
C ILE A 51 15.31 13.70 -5.15
N GLY A 52 14.77 13.44 -6.35
CA GLY A 52 15.18 14.07 -7.59
C GLY A 52 14.08 14.92 -8.21
N LYS A 53 14.13 15.03 -9.55
CA LYS A 53 13.18 15.81 -10.34
C LYS A 53 11.78 15.18 -10.31
N THR A 54 10.78 15.97 -10.69
CA THR A 54 9.40 15.52 -10.90
C THR A 54 9.22 14.77 -12.23
N MET A 55 10.17 14.90 -13.15
CA MET A 55 10.21 14.23 -14.46
C MET A 55 11.42 13.29 -14.56
N PRO A 56 11.34 12.20 -15.34
CA PRO A 56 12.46 11.29 -15.57
C PRO A 56 13.77 11.97 -16.01
N PRO A 57 14.93 11.40 -15.64
CA PRO A 57 15.12 10.20 -14.83
C PRO A 57 14.84 10.45 -13.32
N CYS A 58 14.13 9.53 -12.67
CA CYS A 58 13.75 9.62 -11.26
C CYS A 58 14.85 9.08 -10.34
N SER A 59 14.99 9.62 -9.13
CA SER A 59 15.92 9.13 -8.10
C SER A 59 15.20 8.99 -6.77
N TYR A 60 15.33 7.85 -6.10
CA TYR A 60 14.60 7.54 -4.88
C TYR A 60 15.54 7.18 -3.74
N LYS A 61 15.20 7.61 -2.52
CA LYS A 61 15.78 7.11 -1.28
C LYS A 61 14.88 6.01 -0.71
N ALA A 62 15.43 4.82 -0.53
CA ALA A 62 14.74 3.68 0.05
C ALA A 62 14.93 3.63 1.58
N THR A 63 13.86 3.33 2.31
CA THR A 63 13.88 3.07 3.75
C THR A 63 13.13 1.78 4.04
N ALA A 64 13.83 0.77 4.56
CA ALA A 64 13.21 -0.50 4.96
C ALA A 64 12.74 -0.42 6.42
N SER A 65 11.57 -0.98 6.71
CA SER A 65 11.04 -1.07 8.07
C SER A 65 9.98 -2.17 8.18
N THR A 66 9.61 -2.52 9.41
CA THR A 66 8.38 -3.29 9.70
C THR A 66 7.41 -2.33 10.36
N ARG A 67 6.19 -2.21 9.84
CA ARG A 67 5.17 -1.30 10.41
C ARG A 67 3.75 -1.78 10.11
N ASN A 68 2.79 -1.26 10.87
CA ASN A 68 1.38 -1.36 10.51
C ASN A 68 1.09 -0.55 9.24
N VAL A 69 0.50 -1.21 8.25
CA VAL A 69 -0.04 -0.57 7.05
C VAL A 69 -1.56 -0.64 7.09
N THR A 70 -2.21 0.32 6.43
CA THR A 70 -3.65 0.30 6.20
C THR A 70 -3.90 0.04 4.72
N ILE A 71 -4.69 -1.00 4.42
CA ILE A 71 -5.11 -1.31 3.05
C ILE A 71 -6.62 -1.33 2.96
N ALA A 72 -7.17 -0.83 1.86
CA ALA A 72 -8.58 -0.98 1.55
C ALA A 72 -8.80 -2.30 0.79
N CYS A 73 -9.87 -3.00 1.15
CA CYS A 73 -10.25 -4.26 0.54
C CYS A 73 -11.69 -4.21 0.01
N ASP A 74 -11.89 -4.72 -1.20
CA ASP A 74 -13.22 -4.84 -1.83
C ASP A 74 -13.49 -6.30 -2.23
N GLU A 75 -14.76 -6.65 -2.36
CA GLU A 75 -15.15 -7.97 -2.85
C GLU A 75 -14.81 -8.13 -4.34
N ASN A 76 -14.17 -9.24 -4.68
CA ASN A 76 -13.98 -9.63 -6.07
C ASN A 76 -15.21 -10.37 -6.63
N HIS A 77 -15.15 -10.74 -7.92
CA HIS A 77 -16.21 -11.50 -8.61
C HIS A 77 -16.55 -12.88 -8.01
N LYS A 78 -15.77 -13.37 -7.03
CA LYS A 78 -15.98 -14.63 -6.31
C LYS A 78 -16.48 -14.41 -4.87
N GLY A 79 -16.79 -13.17 -4.49
CA GLY A 79 -17.22 -12.81 -3.14
C GLY A 79 -16.11 -12.85 -2.09
N ALA A 80 -14.84 -12.85 -2.50
CA ALA A 80 -13.71 -12.80 -1.57
C ALA A 80 -13.16 -11.36 -1.49
N LEU A 81 -12.92 -10.88 -0.27
CA LEU A 81 -12.24 -9.60 -0.05
C LEU A 81 -10.79 -9.68 -0.52
N VAL A 82 -10.39 -8.72 -1.35
CA VAL A 82 -9.03 -8.59 -1.88
C VAL A 82 -8.54 -7.15 -1.74
N PRO A 83 -7.23 -6.94 -1.52
CA PRO A 83 -6.66 -5.61 -1.40
C PRO A 83 -6.75 -4.86 -2.72
N VAL A 84 -7.28 -3.63 -2.68
CA VAL A 84 -7.46 -2.77 -3.86
C VAL A 84 -6.71 -1.44 -3.75
N HIS A 85 -6.41 -0.99 -2.53
CA HIS A 85 -5.75 0.29 -2.30
C HIS A 85 -4.82 0.23 -1.08
N PHE A 86 -3.70 0.95 -1.14
CA PHE A 86 -2.82 1.19 -0.01
C PHE A 86 -3.11 2.58 0.55
N ASP A 87 -3.68 2.64 1.75
CA ASP A 87 -4.13 3.90 2.37
C ASP A 87 -2.99 4.61 3.11
N ARG A 88 -2.17 3.90 3.92
CA ARG A 88 -0.98 4.45 4.61
C ARG A 88 0.01 3.40 5.11
#